data_AF-A0AAV5DP67-F1
#
_entry.id   AF-A0AAV5DP67-F1
#
_cell.length_a   1.000
_cell.length_b   1.000
_cell.length_c   1.000
_cell.angle_alpha   90.00
_cell.angle_beta   90.00
_cell.angle_gamma   90.00
#
_symmetry.space_group_name_H-M   'P 1'
#
loop_
_entity.id
_entity.type
_entity.pdbx_description
1 polymer ?
#
loop_
_entity_poly.entity_id
_entity_poly.type
_entity_poly.pdbx_seq_one_letter_code
_entity_poly.pdbx_strand_id
1 'polypeptide(L)'
;MARAKVPRRPRHQPPGGKKPAPPPSTRIFSPEDDITILEAIADYVAERDKVPRGSEIQVAIKGRSLTQAKYTDAQLYEKVRRLKAYLTPPADPAAAAEARKHELAIKIWGKEKEAPAPAKPKLAKKRRVEPRGFEEMRDLFPNLSATVEKIATTSDCGETYKAIFEFMDDEEAAVLEAKVKKLRIKHAKMMITRDALSKQVIDVLMKSVG
;
A
#
# COMPACT_ATOMS: atom_id res chain seq x y z
N MET A 1 63.67 -43.57 13.81
CA MET A 1 62.33 -44.15 13.55
C MET A 1 61.40 -43.81 14.72
N ALA A 2 60.08 -43.64 14.44
CA ALA A 2 58.96 -43.36 15.36
C ALA A 2 58.94 -41.96 16.03
N ARG A 3 58.16 -40.95 15.57
CA ARG A 3 56.69 -40.68 15.61
C ARG A 3 56.05 -40.48 17.02
N ALA A 4 55.96 -39.19 17.40
CA ALA A 4 54.83 -38.43 17.96
C ALA A 4 53.90 -39.00 19.06
N LYS A 5 53.71 -38.20 20.13
CA LYS A 5 52.39 -37.73 20.59
C LYS A 5 52.53 -36.52 21.54
N VAL A 6 52.20 -35.33 21.05
CA VAL A 6 52.02 -34.10 21.84
C VAL A 6 50.58 -34.08 22.38
N PRO A 7 50.35 -33.78 23.67
CA PRO A 7 49.00 -33.68 24.22
C PRO A 7 48.26 -32.48 23.62
N ARG A 8 47.06 -32.73 23.12
CA ARG A 8 46.18 -31.75 22.48
C ARG A 8 45.64 -30.76 23.51
N ARG A 9 45.75 -29.46 23.18
CA ARG A 9 45.08 -28.36 23.90
C ARG A 9 43.55 -28.58 23.94
N PRO A 10 42.86 -28.23 25.04
CA PRO A 10 41.41 -28.12 25.02
C PRO A 10 41.01 -26.97 24.10
N ARG A 11 40.28 -27.32 23.04
CA ARG A 11 39.60 -26.38 22.14
C ARG A 11 38.36 -25.86 22.87
N HIS A 12 38.50 -24.83 23.69
CA HIS A 12 37.33 -24.10 24.17
C HIS A 12 36.78 -23.26 23.03
N GLN A 13 35.65 -23.74 22.50
CA GLN A 13 34.74 -22.95 21.66
C GLN A 13 34.28 -21.72 22.46
N PRO A 14 34.20 -20.53 21.85
CA PRO A 14 33.50 -19.42 22.47
C PRO A 14 32.01 -19.79 22.57
N PRO A 15 31.36 -19.63 23.74
CA PRO A 15 29.93 -19.85 23.86
C PRO A 15 29.22 -18.84 22.95
N GLY A 16 28.26 -19.35 22.17
CA GLY A 16 27.52 -18.60 21.18
C GLY A 16 27.04 -17.26 21.70
N GLY A 17 27.67 -16.19 21.23
CA GLY A 17 27.15 -14.85 21.34
C GLY A 17 25.86 -14.80 20.54
N LYS A 18 24.73 -15.00 21.23
CA LYS A 18 23.47 -14.42 20.77
C LYS A 18 23.78 -12.94 20.57
N LYS A 19 23.79 -12.48 19.33
CA LYS A 19 23.71 -11.04 19.06
C LYS A 19 22.57 -10.53 19.94
N PRO A 20 22.78 -9.49 20.78
CA PRO A 20 21.66 -8.90 21.49
C PRO A 20 20.61 -8.58 20.44
N ALA A 21 19.36 -9.00 20.70
CA ALA A 21 18.25 -8.58 19.87
C ALA A 21 18.38 -7.06 19.68
N PRO A 22 18.16 -6.53 18.47
CA PRO A 22 18.15 -5.08 18.28
C PRO A 22 17.25 -4.49 19.39
N PRO A 23 17.68 -3.40 20.06
CA PRO A 23 16.89 -2.80 21.12
C PRO A 23 15.45 -2.66 20.64
N PRO A 24 14.45 -2.97 21.48
CA PRO A 24 13.05 -2.89 21.08
C PRO A 24 12.87 -1.51 20.45
N SER A 25 12.62 -1.51 19.14
CA SER A 25 12.37 -0.30 18.35
C SER A 25 11.55 0.61 19.24
N THR A 26 12.12 1.76 19.62
CA THR A 26 11.47 2.79 20.43
C THR A 26 10.00 2.80 20.06
N ARG A 27 9.16 2.25 20.93
CA ARG A 27 7.75 1.99 20.60
C ARG A 27 7.08 3.34 20.79
N ILE A 28 7.14 4.17 19.73
CA ILE A 28 6.74 5.59 19.75
C ILE A 28 5.27 5.76 20.16
N PHE A 29 4.45 4.75 19.86
CA PHE A 29 3.03 4.71 20.20
C PHE A 29 2.77 3.55 21.16
N SER A 30 2.10 3.86 22.27
CA SER A 30 1.63 2.92 23.27
C SER A 30 0.48 2.07 22.71
N PRO A 31 0.23 0.85 23.23
CA PRO A 31 -0.96 0.08 22.87
C PRO A 31 -2.29 0.85 23.03
N GLU A 32 -2.36 1.81 23.95
CA GLU A 32 -3.55 2.67 24.12
C GLU A 32 -3.67 3.76 23.06
N ASP A 33 -2.54 4.23 22.52
CA ASP A 33 -2.55 5.13 21.37
C ASP A 33 -3.07 4.40 20.14
N ASP A 34 -2.78 3.10 20.01
CA ASP A 34 -3.25 2.28 18.89
C ASP A 34 -4.77 2.22 18.87
N ILE A 35 -5.39 2.05 20.05
CA ILE A 35 -6.85 2.03 20.21
C ILE A 35 -7.41 3.41 19.89
N THR A 36 -6.84 4.47 20.48
CA THR A 36 -7.29 5.85 20.26
C THR A 36 -7.20 6.27 18.79
N ILE A 37 -6.13 5.87 18.08
CA ILE A 37 -5.95 6.12 16.64
C ILE A 37 -7.01 5.36 15.82
N LEU A 38 -7.32 4.12 16.19
CA LEU A 38 -8.33 3.32 15.49
C LEU A 38 -9.75 3.87 15.71
N GLU A 39 -10.08 4.28 16.93
CA GLU A 39 -11.37 4.93 17.25
C GLU A 39 -11.54 6.24 16.48
N ALA A 40 -10.51 7.08 16.46
CA ALA A 40 -10.51 8.33 15.71
C ALA A 40 -10.79 8.12 14.22
N ILE A 41 -10.16 7.10 13.63
CA ILE A 41 -10.37 6.73 12.22
C ILE A 41 -11.79 6.17 12.01
N ALA A 42 -12.31 5.37 12.95
CA ALA A 42 -13.65 4.81 12.87
C ALA A 42 -14.73 5.89 12.91
N ASP A 43 -14.60 6.87 13.81
CA ASP A 43 -15.53 8.00 13.92
C ASP A 43 -15.50 8.87 12.65
N TYR A 44 -14.31 9.11 12.10
CA TYR A 44 -14.16 9.82 10.82
C TYR A 44 -14.86 9.09 9.67
N VAL A 45 -14.75 7.75 9.61
CA VAL A 45 -15.44 6.93 8.60
C VAL A 45 -16.95 6.97 8.81
N ALA A 46 -17.43 6.91 10.05
CA ALA A 46 -18.86 6.99 10.37
C ALA A 46 -19.48 8.35 10.00
N GLU A 47 -18.72 9.45 10.10
CA GLU A 47 -19.18 10.79 9.72
C GLU A 47 -19.16 11.06 8.22
N ARG A 48 -18.23 10.44 7.48
CA ARG A 48 -17.92 10.83 6.08
C ARG A 48 -18.07 9.72 5.06
N ASP A 49 -18.43 8.52 5.49
CA ASP A 49 -18.52 7.29 4.68
C ASP A 49 -17.26 7.05 3.82
N LYS A 50 -16.09 7.50 4.30
CA LYS A 50 -14.82 7.46 3.55
C LYS A 50 -13.64 7.20 4.48
N VAL A 51 -12.79 6.24 4.09
CA VAL A 51 -11.54 5.94 4.81
C VAL A 51 -10.55 7.11 4.65
N PRO A 52 -10.06 7.70 5.76
CA PRO A 52 -9.13 8.81 5.72
C PRO A 52 -7.78 8.40 5.10
N ARG A 53 -7.25 9.26 4.22
CA ARG A 53 -5.95 9.14 3.57
C ARG A 53 -5.12 10.39 3.79
N GLY A 54 -3.80 10.22 3.90
CA GLY A 54 -2.92 11.38 4.01
C GLY A 54 -3.29 12.22 5.23
N SER A 55 -3.35 13.54 5.01
CA SER A 55 -3.66 14.54 6.03
C SER A 55 -5.04 14.37 6.68
N GLU A 56 -5.96 13.64 6.05
CA GLU A 56 -7.26 13.30 6.65
C GLU A 56 -7.10 12.47 7.94
N ILE A 57 -6.01 11.70 8.07
CA ILE A 57 -5.69 10.94 9.30
C ILE A 57 -5.38 11.88 10.46
N GLN A 58 -4.70 13.00 10.20
CA GLN A 58 -4.44 14.01 11.24
C GLN A 58 -5.73 14.72 11.64
N VAL A 59 -6.62 14.99 10.68
CA VAL A 59 -7.92 15.59 10.96
C VAL A 59 -8.75 14.67 11.85
N ALA A 60 -8.75 13.37 11.59
CA ALA A 60 -9.44 12.37 12.42
C ALA A 60 -8.92 12.33 13.86
N ILE A 61 -7.59 12.48 14.04
CA ILE A 61 -6.92 12.38 15.35
C ILE A 61 -6.87 13.74 16.08
N LYS A 62 -7.19 14.84 15.40
CA LYS A 62 -7.14 16.19 15.97
C LYS A 62 -8.09 16.31 17.16
N GLY A 63 -7.53 16.54 18.35
CA GLY A 63 -8.30 16.63 19.61
C GLY A 63 -8.37 15.33 20.42
N ARG A 64 -7.75 14.24 19.94
CA ARG A 64 -7.58 13.01 20.72
C ARG A 64 -6.29 13.05 21.54
N SER A 65 -6.39 12.63 22.80
CA SER A 65 -5.25 12.55 23.70
C SER A 65 -4.46 11.27 23.45
N LEU A 66 -3.42 11.38 22.62
CA LEU A 66 -2.39 10.34 22.53
C LEU A 66 -1.42 10.51 23.70
N THR A 67 -1.03 9.41 24.33
CA THR A 67 -0.01 9.37 25.39
C THR A 67 1.33 9.90 24.87
N GLN A 68 1.57 9.76 23.57
CA GLN A 68 2.69 10.40 22.90
C GLN A 68 2.39 11.86 22.54
N ALA A 69 3.03 12.79 23.25
CA ALA A 69 2.86 14.23 23.07
C ALA A 69 3.53 14.80 21.81
N LYS A 70 4.51 14.09 21.23
CA LYS A 70 5.24 14.53 20.01
C LYS A 70 5.45 13.35 19.06
N TYR A 71 4.88 13.44 17.87
CA TYR A 71 5.09 12.50 16.78
C TYR A 71 5.18 13.25 15.46
N THR A 72 5.90 12.68 14.49
CA THR A 72 5.94 13.23 13.13
C THR A 72 4.87 12.59 12.26
N ASP A 73 4.50 13.26 11.18
CA ASP A 73 3.55 12.77 10.18
C ASP A 73 3.96 11.40 9.66
N ALA A 74 5.25 11.21 9.34
CA ALA A 74 5.79 9.94 8.88
C ALA A 74 5.62 8.81 9.92
N GLN A 75 5.82 9.11 11.21
CA GLN A 75 5.63 8.14 12.29
C GLN A 75 4.16 7.74 12.42
N LEU A 76 3.25 8.71 12.31
CA LEU A 76 1.81 8.46 12.35
C LEU A 76 1.35 7.63 11.13
N TYR A 77 1.84 7.95 9.93
CA TYR A 77 1.53 7.18 8.72
C TYR A 77 2.03 5.75 8.79
N GLU A 78 3.29 5.54 9.18
CA GLU A 78 3.84 4.19 9.37
C GLU A 78 3.05 3.42 10.44
N LYS A 79 2.60 4.10 11.49
CA LYS A 79 1.79 3.48 12.52
C LYS A 79 0.44 3.02 11.99
N VAL A 80 -0.29 3.89 11.28
CA VAL A 80 -1.57 3.53 10.64
C VAL A 80 -1.39 2.44 9.58
N ARG A 81 -0.30 2.47 8.81
CA ARG A 81 0.05 1.41 7.86
C ARG A 81 0.24 0.06 8.55
N ARG A 82 0.97 0.03 9.67
CA ARG A 82 1.16 -1.19 10.47
C ARG A 82 -0.14 -1.69 11.09
N LEU A 83 -0.97 -0.78 11.62
CA LEU A 83 -2.29 -1.13 12.17
C LEU A 83 -3.21 -1.75 11.09
N LYS A 84 -3.18 -1.23 9.86
CA LYS A 84 -3.89 -1.84 8.72
C LYS A 84 -3.38 -3.25 8.36
N ALA A 85 -2.10 -3.55 8.59
CA ALA A 85 -1.56 -4.89 8.33
C ALA A 85 -2.11 -5.94 9.31
N TYR A 86 -2.40 -5.55 10.56
CA TYR A 86 -3.04 -6.42 11.57
C TYR A 86 -4.54 -6.68 11.33
N LEU A 87 -5.17 -6.03 10.35
CA LEU A 87 -6.52 -6.42 9.89
C LEU A 87 -6.53 -7.70 9.04
N THR A 88 -5.37 -8.28 8.78
CA THR A 88 -5.26 -9.61 8.18
C THR A 88 -5.14 -10.62 9.32
N PRO A 89 -6.01 -11.65 9.38
CA PRO A 89 -6.09 -12.52 10.56
C PRO A 89 -4.75 -13.22 10.84
N PRO A 90 -4.31 -13.27 12.11
CA PRO A 90 -3.16 -14.08 12.49
C PRO A 90 -3.49 -15.56 12.31
N ALA A 91 -2.47 -16.35 11.91
CA ALA A 91 -2.61 -17.79 11.70
C ALA A 91 -2.84 -18.59 13.00
N ASP A 92 -2.70 -17.96 14.18
CA ASP A 92 -2.74 -18.62 15.48
C ASP A 92 -3.94 -18.16 16.35
N PRO A 93 -4.81 -19.09 16.81
CA PRO A 93 -6.05 -18.79 17.53
C PRO A 93 -5.89 -18.47 19.02
N ALA A 94 -4.68 -18.18 19.51
CA ALA A 94 -4.41 -18.01 20.95
C ALA A 94 -4.54 -16.56 21.46
N ALA A 95 -4.77 -15.57 20.59
CA ALA A 95 -4.83 -14.15 20.97
C ALA A 95 -6.26 -13.67 21.29
N ALA A 96 -7.00 -14.39 22.14
CA ALA A 96 -8.39 -14.09 22.48
C ALA A 96 -8.64 -12.72 23.18
N ALA A 97 -7.59 -11.96 23.52
CA ALA A 97 -7.70 -10.54 23.92
C ALA A 97 -7.99 -9.60 22.72
N GLU A 98 -7.93 -10.11 21.48
CA GLU A 98 -8.20 -9.39 20.23
C GLU A 98 -9.68 -9.38 19.83
N ALA A 99 -10.59 -10.01 20.60
CA ALA A 99 -12.00 -10.16 20.22
C ALA A 99 -12.71 -8.82 20.00
N ARG A 100 -12.47 -7.81 20.85
CA ARG A 100 -13.06 -6.47 20.69
C ARG A 100 -12.48 -5.70 19.49
N LYS A 101 -11.19 -5.89 19.20
CA LYS A 101 -10.53 -5.29 18.03
C LYS A 101 -11.03 -5.93 16.74
N HIS A 102 -11.24 -7.23 16.76
CA HIS A 102 -11.80 -8.00 15.67
C HIS A 102 -13.27 -7.62 15.42
N GLU A 103 -14.07 -7.45 16.47
CA GLU A 103 -15.46 -6.98 16.38
C GLU A 103 -15.55 -5.58 15.76
N LEU A 104 -14.71 -4.65 16.21
CA LEU A 104 -14.65 -3.30 15.65
C LEU A 104 -14.16 -3.30 14.20
N ALA A 105 -13.16 -4.12 13.86
CA ALA A 105 -12.67 -4.26 12.50
C ALA A 105 -13.75 -4.84 11.56
N ILE A 106 -14.53 -5.82 12.00
CA ILE A 106 -15.68 -6.36 11.26
C ILE A 106 -16.76 -5.29 11.09
N LYS A 107 -17.03 -4.48 12.11
CA LYS A 107 -18.04 -3.43 12.02
C LYS A 107 -17.67 -2.32 11.04
N ILE A 108 -16.37 -2.02 10.91
CA ILE A 108 -15.84 -0.97 10.03
C ILE A 108 -15.67 -1.48 8.58
N TRP A 109 -15.20 -2.72 8.39
CA TRP A 109 -14.84 -3.25 7.06
C TRP A 109 -15.67 -4.44 6.59
N GLY A 110 -16.53 -5.03 7.44
CA GLY A 110 -17.27 -6.24 7.14
C GLY A 110 -18.37 -6.07 6.08
N LYS A 111 -18.89 -4.85 5.88
CA LYS A 111 -19.94 -4.60 4.88
C LYS A 111 -19.44 -4.49 3.44
N GLU A 112 -18.13 -4.37 3.21
CA GLU A 112 -17.56 -4.37 1.85
C GLU A 112 -17.46 -5.78 1.25
N LYS A 113 -17.78 -6.84 2.02
CA LYS A 113 -17.74 -8.24 1.60
C LYS A 113 -19.09 -8.95 1.57
N GLU A 114 -20.22 -8.24 1.60
CA GLU A 114 -21.53 -8.87 1.40
C GLU A 114 -21.98 -8.79 -0.07
N ALA A 115 -21.19 -9.41 -0.93
CA ALA A 115 -21.67 -10.15 -2.08
C ALA A 115 -20.88 -11.46 -2.11
N PRO A 116 -21.53 -12.64 -2.12
CA PRO A 116 -20.81 -13.89 -2.11
C PRO A 116 -20.14 -14.07 -3.47
N ALA A 117 -18.84 -13.75 -3.55
CA ALA A 117 -18.01 -14.28 -4.62
C ALA A 117 -17.92 -15.80 -4.42
N PRO A 118 -18.15 -16.61 -5.48
CA PRO A 118 -18.13 -18.07 -5.36
C PRO A 118 -16.77 -18.51 -4.82
N ALA A 119 -16.80 -19.52 -3.95
CA ALA A 119 -15.64 -20.08 -3.29
C ALA A 119 -14.46 -20.26 -4.26
N LYS A 120 -13.39 -19.47 -4.09
CA LYS A 120 -12.11 -19.75 -4.73
C LYS A 120 -11.58 -21.06 -4.14
N PRO A 121 -11.29 -22.09 -4.94
CA PRO A 121 -10.75 -23.34 -4.43
C PRO A 121 -9.39 -23.10 -3.77
N LYS A 122 -9.11 -23.93 -2.77
CA LYS A 122 -7.87 -23.93 -1.99
C LYS A 122 -6.65 -23.82 -2.91
N LEU A 123 -5.78 -22.88 -2.54
CA LEU A 123 -4.46 -22.56 -3.09
C LEU A 123 -3.81 -23.71 -3.88
N ALA A 124 -4.08 -23.78 -5.18
CA ALA A 124 -3.10 -24.30 -6.11
C ALA A 124 -1.93 -23.31 -6.09
N LYS A 125 -0.71 -23.81 -5.87
CA LYS A 125 0.54 -23.04 -5.97
C LYS A 125 0.42 -22.06 -7.14
N LYS A 126 0.43 -20.75 -6.87
CA LYS A 126 0.51 -19.71 -7.90
C LYS A 126 1.71 -20.11 -8.76
N ARG A 127 1.48 -20.56 -10.00
CA ARG A 127 2.57 -20.88 -10.93
C ARG A 127 3.47 -19.65 -10.95
N ARG A 128 4.79 -19.84 -10.85
CA ARG A 128 5.72 -18.75 -11.15
C ARG A 128 5.31 -18.23 -12.53
N VAL A 129 4.75 -17.03 -12.56
CA VAL A 129 4.48 -16.34 -13.82
C VAL A 129 5.89 -16.03 -14.34
N GLU A 130 6.26 -16.69 -15.43
CA GLU A 130 7.47 -16.33 -16.17
C GLU A 130 7.31 -14.85 -16.52
N PRO A 131 8.26 -13.97 -16.12
CA PRO A 131 8.18 -12.57 -16.50
C PRO A 131 8.13 -12.48 -18.02
N ARG A 132 7.06 -11.86 -18.54
CA ARG A 132 7.03 -11.45 -19.95
C ARG A 132 7.96 -10.25 -20.06
N GLY A 133 8.85 -10.28 -21.04
CA GLY A 133 9.76 -9.15 -21.25
C GLY A 133 8.97 -7.85 -21.44
N PHE A 134 9.57 -6.73 -21.02
CA PHE A 134 8.94 -5.40 -21.10
C PHE A 134 8.33 -5.11 -22.48
N GLU A 135 9.02 -5.52 -23.54
CA GLU A 135 8.61 -5.34 -24.94
C GLU A 135 7.29 -6.06 -25.25
N GLU A 136 7.14 -7.29 -24.77
CA GLU A 136 5.92 -8.09 -24.95
C GLU A 136 4.74 -7.47 -24.18
N MET A 137 4.99 -7.04 -22.94
CA MET A 137 3.96 -6.35 -22.14
C MET A 137 3.58 -4.99 -22.74
N ARG A 138 4.53 -4.29 -23.36
CA ARG A 138 4.28 -3.01 -24.04
C ARG A 138 3.36 -3.17 -25.23
N ASP A 139 3.55 -4.24 -26.02
CA ASP A 139 2.74 -4.49 -27.22
C ASP A 139 1.33 -4.96 -26.86
N LEU A 140 1.17 -5.75 -25.80
CA LEU A 140 -0.15 -6.22 -25.32
C LEU A 140 -0.94 -5.10 -24.62
N PHE A 141 -0.27 -4.23 -23.87
CA PHE A 141 -0.90 -3.20 -23.03
C PHE A 141 -0.29 -1.81 -23.28
N PRO A 142 -0.52 -1.22 -24.48
CA PRO A 142 0.16 -0.01 -24.92
C PRO A 142 -0.21 1.26 -24.16
N ASN A 143 -1.42 1.36 -23.59
CA ASN A 143 -1.79 2.53 -22.79
C ASN A 143 -1.19 2.46 -21.38
N LEU A 144 -1.17 1.27 -20.81
CA LEU A 144 -0.60 0.99 -19.50
C LEU A 144 0.91 1.15 -19.53
N SER A 145 1.59 0.58 -20.52
CA SER A 145 3.05 0.68 -20.67
C SER A 145 3.52 2.14 -20.82
N ALA A 146 2.86 2.93 -21.67
CA ALA A 146 3.15 4.36 -21.81
C ALA A 146 2.95 5.12 -20.48
N THR A 147 2.00 4.69 -19.65
CA THR A 147 1.78 5.29 -18.33
C THR A 147 2.87 4.88 -17.33
N VAL A 148 3.28 3.62 -17.34
CA VAL A 148 4.39 3.10 -16.53
C VAL A 148 5.70 3.81 -16.89
N GLU A 149 5.98 4.00 -18.19
CA GLU A 149 7.15 4.75 -18.64
C GLU A 149 7.11 6.20 -18.15
N LYS A 150 5.97 6.88 -18.30
CA LYS A 150 5.81 8.25 -17.82
C LYS A 150 6.08 8.34 -16.31
N ILE A 151 5.49 7.44 -15.51
CA ILE A 151 5.72 7.40 -14.06
C ILE A 151 7.19 7.13 -13.77
N ALA A 152 7.80 6.18 -14.48
CA ALA A 152 9.19 5.81 -14.31
C ALA A 152 10.15 6.97 -14.62
N THR A 153 9.85 7.82 -15.61
CA THR A 153 10.66 9.03 -15.88
C THR A 153 10.55 10.11 -14.81
N THR A 154 9.45 10.12 -14.04
CA THR A 154 9.20 11.12 -12.99
C THR A 154 9.62 10.68 -11.59
N SER A 155 10.07 9.43 -11.43
CA SER A 155 10.33 8.84 -10.12
C SER A 155 11.72 8.23 -10.03
N ASP A 156 12.36 8.46 -8.89
CA ASP A 156 13.68 7.93 -8.52
C ASP A 156 13.73 6.38 -8.46
N CYS A 157 12.56 5.72 -8.51
CA CYS A 157 12.42 4.26 -8.55
C CYS A 157 11.88 3.74 -9.89
N GLY A 158 12.17 4.43 -10.99
CA GLY A 158 11.62 4.12 -12.31
C GLY A 158 11.85 2.69 -12.79
N GLU A 159 13.05 2.14 -12.58
CA GLU A 159 13.38 0.75 -12.94
C GLU A 159 12.53 -0.26 -12.18
N THR A 160 12.24 0.00 -10.90
CA THR A 160 11.39 -0.86 -10.07
C THR A 160 9.96 -0.94 -10.62
N TYR A 161 9.41 0.18 -11.12
CA TYR A 161 8.06 0.15 -11.70
C TYR A 161 8.00 -0.62 -13.01
N LYS A 162 9.05 -0.54 -13.85
CA LYS A 162 9.16 -1.35 -15.06
C LYS A 162 9.28 -2.84 -14.74
N ALA A 163 10.12 -3.18 -13.75
CA ALA A 163 10.23 -4.56 -13.29
C ALA A 163 8.89 -5.10 -12.76
N ILE A 164 8.18 -4.34 -11.91
CA ILE A 164 6.86 -4.75 -11.39
C ILE A 164 5.86 -4.96 -12.54
N PHE A 165 5.91 -4.11 -13.57
CA PHE A 165 5.06 -4.25 -14.74
C PHE A 165 5.34 -5.55 -15.51
N GLU A 166 6.60 -5.95 -15.67
CA GLU A 166 6.98 -7.23 -16.31
C GLU A 166 6.54 -8.47 -15.54
N PHE A 167 6.39 -8.37 -14.22
CA PHE A 167 5.88 -9.45 -13.37
C PHE A 167 4.34 -9.45 -13.19
N MET A 168 3.64 -8.48 -13.76
CA MET A 168 2.19 -8.37 -13.66
C MET A 168 1.51 -9.46 -14.50
N ASP A 169 0.44 -10.05 -13.98
CA ASP A 169 -0.33 -11.00 -14.76
C ASP A 169 -1.22 -10.30 -15.82
N ASP A 170 -1.49 -11.02 -16.91
CA ASP A 170 -2.26 -10.51 -18.04
C ASP A 170 -3.67 -10.01 -17.64
N GLU A 171 -4.30 -10.63 -16.63
CA GLU A 171 -5.65 -10.26 -16.19
C GLU A 171 -5.63 -8.90 -15.47
N GLU A 172 -4.69 -8.72 -14.55
CA GLU A 172 -4.43 -7.46 -13.85
C GLU A 172 -4.02 -6.36 -14.84
N ALA A 173 -3.12 -6.68 -15.77
CA ALA A 173 -2.66 -5.77 -16.80
C ALA A 173 -3.80 -5.34 -17.74
N ALA A 174 -4.67 -6.26 -18.16
CA ALA A 174 -5.84 -5.96 -19.00
C ALA A 174 -6.84 -5.03 -18.29
N VAL A 175 -7.08 -5.24 -17.00
CA VAL A 175 -7.97 -4.37 -16.20
C VAL A 175 -7.40 -2.96 -16.10
N LEU A 176 -6.09 -2.83 -15.87
CA LEU A 176 -5.43 -1.52 -15.80
C LEU A 176 -5.36 -0.83 -17.17
N GLU A 177 -5.05 -1.56 -18.24
CA GLU A 177 -5.10 -1.07 -19.62
C GLU A 177 -6.47 -0.45 -19.94
N ALA A 178 -7.56 -1.16 -19.64
CA ALA A 178 -8.91 -0.66 -19.86
C ALA A 178 -9.20 0.62 -19.05
N LYS A 179 -8.75 0.70 -17.79
CA LYS A 179 -8.91 1.89 -16.94
C LYS A 179 -8.12 3.07 -17.51
N VAL A 180 -6.87 2.88 -17.89
CA VAL A 180 -6.03 3.93 -18.47
C VAL A 180 -6.64 4.41 -19.79
N LYS A 181 -7.03 3.49 -20.69
CA LYS A 181 -7.71 3.84 -21.94
C LYS A 181 -8.97 4.67 -21.71
N LYS A 182 -9.81 4.28 -20.75
CA LYS A 182 -11.03 5.03 -20.38
C LYS A 182 -10.70 6.44 -19.88
N LEU A 183 -9.66 6.59 -19.07
CA LEU A 183 -9.21 7.91 -18.59
C LEU A 183 -8.67 8.78 -19.72
N ARG A 184 -7.87 8.23 -20.64
CA ARG A 184 -7.36 8.96 -21.82
C ARG A 184 -8.50 9.48 -22.70
N ILE A 185 -9.52 8.66 -22.95
CA ILE A 185 -10.71 9.09 -23.71
C ILE A 185 -11.46 10.21 -22.98
N LYS A 186 -11.68 10.08 -21.67
CA LYS A 186 -12.33 11.13 -20.86
C LYS A 186 -11.54 12.44 -20.91
N HIS A 187 -10.22 12.37 -20.78
CA HIS A 187 -9.35 13.53 -20.85
C HIS A 187 -9.38 14.18 -22.23
N ALA A 188 -9.33 13.40 -23.32
CA ALA A 188 -9.45 13.93 -24.68
C ALA A 188 -10.79 14.65 -24.91
N LYS A 189 -11.91 14.08 -24.43
CA LYS A 189 -13.23 14.74 -24.48
C LYS A 189 -13.25 16.06 -23.72
N MET A 190 -12.68 16.06 -22.50
CA MET A 190 -12.58 17.28 -21.69
C MET A 190 -11.76 18.36 -22.41
N MET A 191 -10.64 17.99 -23.05
CA MET A 191 -9.83 18.93 -23.83
C MET A 191 -10.61 19.52 -24.99
N ILE A 192 -11.39 18.72 -25.72
CA ILE A 192 -12.28 19.22 -26.79
C ILE A 192 -13.31 20.22 -26.23
N THR A 193 -13.96 19.88 -25.11
CA THR A 193 -14.93 20.78 -24.47
C THR A 193 -14.28 22.09 -24.02
N ARG A 194 -13.09 22.01 -23.42
CA ARG A 194 -12.30 23.17 -23.01
C ARG A 194 -11.97 24.05 -24.22
N ASP A 195 -11.48 23.46 -25.30
CA ASP A 195 -11.09 24.22 -26.50
C ASP A 195 -12.32 24.86 -27.18
N ALA A 196 -13.47 24.19 -27.16
CA ALA A 196 -14.74 24.77 -27.63
C ALA A 196 -15.16 25.97 -26.78
N LEU A 197 -15.04 25.88 -25.45
CA LEU A 197 -15.30 27.01 -24.55
C LEU A 197 -14.32 28.16 -24.78
N SER A 198 -13.03 27.87 -24.96
CA SER A 198 -12.03 28.90 -25.28
C SER A 198 -12.37 29.65 -26.57
N LYS A 199 -12.84 28.95 -27.61
CA LYS A 199 -13.33 29.60 -28.85
C LYS A 199 -14.54 30.50 -28.59
N GLN A 200 -15.53 30.03 -27.83
CA GLN A 200 -16.69 30.84 -27.47
C GLN A 200 -16.30 32.11 -26.73
N VAL A 201 -15.36 32.02 -25.79
CA VAL A 201 -14.84 33.19 -25.07
C VAL A 201 -14.20 34.18 -26.03
N ILE A 202 -13.34 33.71 -26.95
CA ILE A 202 -12.72 34.58 -27.96
C ILE A 202 -13.77 35.25 -28.85
N ASP A 203 -14.76 34.50 -29.33
CA ASP A 203 -15.83 35.02 -30.19
C ASP A 203 -16.64 36.12 -29.49
N VAL A 204 -16.95 35.93 -28.20
CA VAL A 204 -17.67 36.94 -27.40
C VAL A 204 -16.82 38.19 -27.21
N LEU A 205 -15.53 38.02 -26.89
CA LEU A 205 -14.62 39.16 -26.72
C LEU A 205 -14.46 39.95 -28.02
N MET A 206 -14.28 39.27 -29.15
CA MET A 206 -14.14 39.94 -30.46
C MET A 206 -15.40 40.72 -30.85
N LYS A 207 -16.60 40.19 -30.57
CA LYS A 207 -17.87 40.90 -30.79
C LYS A 207 -18.06 42.11 -29.87
N SER A 208 -17.36 42.17 -28.74
CA SER A 208 -17.47 43.29 -27.79
C SER A 208 -16.49 44.45 -28.09
N VAL A 209 -15.51 44.22 -28.96
CA VAL A 209 -14.45 45.19 -29.31
C VAL A 209 -14.64 45.80 -30.71
N GLY A 210 -15.52 45.21 -31.54
CA GLY A 210 -15.93 45.75 -32.85
C GLY A 210 -17.30 46.41 -32.79
#